data_AF-A0A0T6LQI5-F1
#
_entry.id   AF-A0A0T6LQI5-F1
#
_cell.length_a   1.000
_cell.length_b   1.000
_cell.length_c   1.000
_cell.angle_alpha   90.00
_cell.angle_beta   90.00
_cell.angle_gamma   90.00
#
_symmetry.space_group_name_H-M   'P 1'
#
loop_
_entity.id
_entity.type
_entity.pdbx_description
1 polymer ?
#
loop_
_entity_poly.entity_id
_entity_poly.type
_entity_poly.pdbx_seq_one_letter_code
_entity_poly.pdbx_strand_id
1 'polypeptide(L)'
;MEAFSDAVIAIAVTILALEMRPPEHDEGQLLPALLDQWPVYCGYLTSYAYIAVIWLNHHQAFTRIRTVDRGLHVANLTLLLTTAALAFPTAVVSEALQEGLSGADVRAAVALYALVAAAMCSSWLWIYAHLARHPDLLTDRAEPHYVRHGQLRSLTGVVGYGLGGVLGWAVHPAVALAVFVTLPLFYFVTSEGFRGTPWRGRHRAAE
;
A
#
# COMPACT_ATOMS: atom_id res chain seq x y z
N MET A 1 0.04 9.93 -17.58
CA MET A 1 -0.25 9.86 -16.13
C MET A 1 0.55 8.77 -15.46
N GLU A 2 0.55 7.55 -16.02
CA GLU A 2 1.28 6.38 -15.48
C GLU A 2 2.74 6.70 -15.13
N ALA A 3 3.54 7.28 -16.03
CA ALA A 3 4.94 7.60 -15.76
C ALA A 3 5.17 8.51 -14.52
N PHE A 4 4.26 9.45 -14.23
CA PHE A 4 4.36 10.27 -13.02
C PHE A 4 3.99 9.47 -11.77
N SER A 5 2.92 8.67 -11.84
CA SER A 5 2.53 7.76 -10.77
C SER A 5 3.63 6.76 -10.43
N ASP A 6 4.26 6.16 -11.44
CA ASP A 6 5.38 5.23 -11.30
C ASP A 6 6.57 5.90 -10.60
N ALA A 7 6.91 7.13 -11.01
CA ALA A 7 7.99 7.89 -10.37
C ALA A 7 7.69 8.17 -8.88
N VAL A 8 6.47 8.59 -8.55
CA VAL A 8 6.09 8.86 -7.15
C VAL A 8 6.09 7.58 -6.32
N ILE A 9 5.58 6.47 -6.85
CA ILE A 9 5.58 5.18 -6.15
C ILE A 9 7.01 4.64 -5.97
N ALA A 10 7.88 4.78 -6.97
CA ALA A 10 9.29 4.43 -6.84
C ALA A 10 9.97 5.26 -5.74
N ILE A 11 9.71 6.57 -5.67
CA ILE A 11 10.22 7.42 -4.59
C ILE A 11 9.69 6.96 -3.22
N ALA A 12 8.40 6.63 -3.10
CA ALA A 12 7.83 6.12 -1.85
C ALA A 12 8.54 4.85 -1.35
N VAL A 13 8.85 3.92 -2.27
CA VAL A 13 9.64 2.72 -1.97
C VAL A 13 11.06 3.08 -1.53
N THR A 14 11.71 4.04 -2.18
CA THR A 14 13.07 4.46 -1.77
C THR A 14 13.07 5.13 -0.40
N ILE A 15 12.10 5.99 -0.09
CA ILE A 15 11.98 6.62 1.23
C ILE A 15 11.81 5.55 2.31
N LEU A 16 10.99 4.54 2.06
CA LEU A 16 10.83 3.41 2.98
C LEU A 16 12.16 2.69 3.25
N ALA A 17 13.02 2.54 2.24
CA ALA A 17 14.36 1.95 2.42
C ALA A 17 15.30 2.85 3.23
N LEU A 18 15.16 4.18 3.13
CA LEU A 18 15.96 5.13 3.90
C LEU A 18 15.65 5.12 5.40
N GLU A 19 14.51 4.57 5.81
CA GLU A 19 14.18 4.41 7.23
C GLU A 19 14.90 3.23 7.90
N MET A 20 15.52 2.32 7.12
CA MET A 20 16.40 1.27 7.65
C MET A 20 17.79 1.86 8.00
N ARG A 21 17.86 2.57 9.12
CA ARG A 21 19.10 3.21 9.59
C ARG A 21 19.97 2.21 10.36
N PRO A 22 21.31 2.32 10.27
CA PRO A 22 22.19 1.57 11.16
C PRO A 22 21.88 1.88 12.64
N PRO A 23 21.82 0.87 13.53
CA PRO A 23 21.59 1.11 14.93
C PRO A 23 22.80 1.77 15.61
N GLU A 24 22.53 2.64 16.57
CA GLU A 24 23.54 3.09 17.51
C GLU A 24 24.03 1.88 18.33
N HIS A 25 25.35 1.79 18.55
CA HIS A 25 25.94 0.67 19.27
C HIS A 25 27.29 1.07 19.87
N ASP A 26 27.61 0.45 21.01
CA ASP A 26 28.94 0.51 21.60
C ASP A 26 29.93 -0.39 20.85
N GLU A 27 31.23 -0.13 21.03
CA GLU A 27 32.29 -0.94 20.43
C GLU A 27 32.13 -2.42 20.80
N GLY A 28 32.09 -3.29 19.78
CA GLY A 28 31.88 -4.74 19.96
C GLY A 28 30.42 -5.19 20.10
N GLN A 29 29.44 -4.27 20.12
CA GLN A 29 28.00 -4.60 20.29
C GLN A 29 27.18 -4.49 19.00
N LEU A 30 27.82 -4.42 17.83
CA LEU A 30 27.11 -4.27 16.54
C LEU A 30 26.15 -5.43 16.24
N LEU A 31 26.54 -6.69 16.51
CA LEU A 31 25.70 -7.84 16.18
C LEU A 31 24.39 -7.86 16.99
N PRO A 32 24.40 -7.74 18.34
CA PRO A 32 23.17 -7.58 19.12
C PRO A 32 22.31 -6.41 18.64
N ALA A 33 22.91 -5.24 18.40
CA ALA A 33 22.18 -4.06 17.95
C ALA A 33 21.48 -4.29 16.60
N LEU A 34 22.10 -5.01 15.67
CA LEU A 34 21.47 -5.38 14.39
C LEU A 34 20.33 -6.40 14.58
N LEU A 35 20.45 -7.34 15.52
CA LEU A 35 19.38 -8.31 15.81
C LEU A 35 18.16 -7.62 16.46
N ASP A 36 18.38 -6.61 17.29
CA ASP A 36 17.32 -5.84 17.94
C ASP A 36 16.53 -4.95 16.93
N GLN A 37 17.11 -4.66 15.75
CA GLN A 37 16.43 -3.96 14.65
C GLN A 37 15.44 -4.84 13.85
N TRP A 38 15.17 -6.08 14.28
CA TRP A 38 14.22 -6.96 13.58
C TRP A 38 12.84 -6.32 13.27
N PRO A 39 12.24 -5.45 14.11
CA PRO A 39 10.95 -4.84 13.79
C PRO A 39 11.05 -3.91 12.58
N VAL A 40 12.18 -3.23 12.40
CA VAL A 40 12.45 -2.33 11.26
C VAL A 40 12.57 -3.13 9.97
N TYR A 41 13.24 -4.28 9.99
CA TYR A 41 13.32 -5.17 8.82
C TYR A 41 11.94 -5.73 8.44
N CYS A 42 11.15 -6.16 9.43
CA CYS A 42 9.79 -6.65 9.20
C CYS A 42 8.86 -5.56 8.69
N GLY A 43 8.94 -4.35 9.27
CA GLY A 43 8.18 -3.17 8.84
C GLY A 43 8.51 -2.79 7.40
N TYR A 44 9.80 -2.68 7.07
CA TYR A 44 10.28 -2.45 5.72
C TYR A 44 9.72 -3.47 4.73
N LEU A 45 9.93 -4.78 4.99
CA LEU A 45 9.54 -5.82 4.05
C LEU A 45 8.01 -5.85 3.83
N THR A 46 7.23 -5.73 4.90
CA THR A 46 5.77 -5.74 4.84
C THR A 46 5.25 -4.51 4.09
N SER A 47 5.80 -3.33 4.37
CA SER A 47 5.37 -2.08 3.72
C SER A 47 5.84 -2.00 2.27
N TYR A 48 7.03 -2.51 1.95
CA TYR A 48 7.52 -2.66 0.57
C TYR A 48 6.56 -3.55 -0.22
N ALA A 49 6.24 -4.73 0.31
CA ALA A 49 5.30 -5.65 -0.32
C ALA A 49 3.92 -5.00 -0.50
N TYR A 50 3.46 -4.23 0.49
CA TYR A 50 2.20 -3.50 0.38
C TYR A 50 2.26 -2.47 -0.75
N ILE A 51 3.26 -1.57 -0.78
CA ILE A 51 3.39 -0.56 -1.85
C ILE A 51 3.54 -1.22 -3.23
N ALA A 52 4.24 -2.34 -3.34
CA ALA A 52 4.33 -3.11 -4.59
C ALA A 52 2.96 -3.62 -5.06
N VAL A 53 2.10 -4.08 -4.15
CA VAL A 53 0.70 -4.43 -4.45
C VAL A 53 -0.09 -3.22 -4.92
N ILE A 54 0.13 -2.04 -4.31
CA ILE A 54 -0.51 -0.79 -4.75
C ILE A 54 -0.13 -0.48 -6.18
N TRP A 55 1.17 -0.55 -6.49
CA TRP A 55 1.68 -0.33 -7.84
C TRP A 55 1.07 -1.31 -8.85
N LEU A 56 1.02 -2.59 -8.51
CA LEU A 56 0.46 -3.61 -9.39
C LEU A 56 -1.02 -3.35 -9.68
N ASN A 57 -1.80 -3.04 -8.65
CA ASN A 57 -3.21 -2.68 -8.80
C ASN A 57 -3.39 -1.36 -9.58
N HIS A 58 -2.49 -0.38 -9.38
CA HIS A 58 -2.45 0.88 -10.14
C HIS A 58 -2.27 0.61 -11.62
N HIS A 59 -1.19 -0.07 -11.99
CA HIS A 59 -0.90 -0.40 -13.37
C HIS A 59 -2.08 -1.15 -14.03
N GLN A 60 -2.64 -2.14 -13.32
CA GLN A 60 -3.81 -2.89 -13.78
C GLN A 60 -5.07 -2.06 -13.97
N ALA A 61 -5.33 -1.08 -13.09
CA ALA A 61 -6.48 -0.21 -13.24
C ALA A 61 -6.32 0.73 -14.42
N PHE A 62 -5.14 1.31 -14.59
CA PHE A 62 -4.87 2.28 -15.64
C PHE A 62 -4.83 1.65 -17.04
N THR A 63 -4.46 0.38 -17.18
CA THR A 63 -4.63 -0.35 -18.46
C THR A 63 -6.09 -0.51 -18.93
N ARG A 64 -7.06 -0.35 -18.03
CA ARG A 64 -8.50 -0.46 -18.32
C ARG A 64 -9.19 0.90 -18.50
N ILE A 65 -8.48 1.99 -18.25
CA ILE A 65 -8.97 3.36 -18.41
C ILE A 65 -8.57 3.87 -19.80
N ARG A 66 -9.55 4.28 -20.59
CA ARG A 66 -9.37 4.81 -21.95
C ARG A 66 -9.05 6.30 -21.94
N THR A 67 -9.75 7.07 -21.12
CA THR A 67 -9.60 8.52 -21.01
C THR A 67 -9.54 8.93 -19.55
N VAL A 68 -8.69 9.90 -19.25
CA VAL A 68 -8.54 10.44 -17.90
C VAL A 68 -9.07 11.86 -17.88
N ASP A 69 -10.12 12.08 -17.08
CA ASP A 69 -10.68 13.40 -16.85
C ASP A 69 -10.06 14.09 -15.62
N ARG A 70 -10.53 15.31 -15.31
CA ARG A 70 -10.05 16.06 -14.15
C ARG A 70 -10.35 15.35 -12.83
N GLY A 71 -11.51 14.69 -12.71
CA GLY A 71 -11.91 13.99 -11.49
C GLY A 71 -10.97 12.83 -11.17
N LEU A 72 -10.66 12.02 -12.17
CA LEU A 72 -9.74 10.90 -12.05
C LEU A 72 -8.28 11.35 -11.82
N HIS A 73 -7.88 12.50 -12.38
CA HIS A 73 -6.61 13.15 -12.05
C HIS A 73 -6.47 13.47 -10.55
N VAL A 74 -7.48 14.11 -9.94
CA VAL A 74 -7.44 14.44 -8.51
C VAL A 74 -7.46 13.17 -7.66
N ALA A 75 -8.31 12.19 -8.01
CA ALA A 75 -8.36 10.92 -7.30
C ALA A 75 -7.03 10.16 -7.36
N ASN A 76 -6.35 10.18 -8.51
CA ASN A 76 -5.00 9.62 -8.66
C ASN A 76 -3.97 10.36 -7.80
N LEU A 77 -3.99 11.70 -7.76
CA LEU A 77 -3.08 12.47 -6.90
C LEU A 77 -3.30 12.15 -5.41
N THR A 78 -4.54 11.94 -4.98
CA THR A 78 -4.85 11.52 -3.60
C THR A 78 -4.36 10.10 -3.30
N LEU A 79 -4.46 9.18 -4.27
CA LEU A 79 -3.86 7.85 -4.14
C LEU A 79 -2.34 7.93 -3.99
N LEU A 80 -1.69 8.76 -4.80
CA LEU A 80 -0.23 8.93 -4.74
C LEU A 80 0.21 9.56 -3.40
N LEU A 81 -0.50 10.59 -2.94
CA LEU A 81 -0.24 11.23 -1.65
C LEU A 81 -0.33 10.23 -0.50
N THR A 82 -1.43 9.47 -0.43
CA THR A 82 -1.66 8.50 0.65
C THR A 82 -0.71 7.31 0.57
N THR A 83 -0.30 6.91 -0.64
CA THR A 83 0.72 5.87 -0.83
C THR A 83 2.10 6.33 -0.36
N ALA A 84 2.53 7.53 -0.75
CA ALA A 84 3.81 8.10 -0.30
C ALA A 84 3.85 8.29 1.22
N ALA A 85 2.70 8.62 1.83
CA ALA A 85 2.57 8.77 3.27
C ALA A 85 2.75 7.45 4.05
N LEU A 86 2.70 6.26 3.43
CA LEU A 86 2.82 4.97 4.14
C LEU A 86 4.21 4.73 4.76
N ALA A 87 5.26 5.36 4.23
CA ALA A 87 6.61 5.18 4.76
C ALA A 87 6.73 5.66 6.22
N PHE A 88 6.17 6.84 6.52
CA PHE A 88 6.20 7.43 7.85
C PHE A 88 5.56 6.56 8.96
N PRO A 89 4.27 6.14 8.89
CA PRO A 89 3.69 5.30 9.91
C PRO A 89 4.34 3.91 9.98
N THR A 90 4.97 3.43 8.89
CA THR A 90 5.75 2.19 8.94
C THR A 90 6.95 2.34 9.87
N ALA A 91 7.69 3.45 9.73
CA ALA A 91 8.81 3.75 10.63
C ALA A 91 8.34 3.90 12.08
N VAL A 92 7.27 4.67 12.31
CA VAL A 92 6.70 4.89 13.66
C VAL A 92 6.28 3.57 14.33
N VAL A 93 5.62 2.67 13.58
CA VAL A 93 5.26 1.33 14.11
C VAL A 93 6.50 0.49 14.41
N SER A 94 7.50 0.53 13.52
CA SER A 94 8.71 -0.27 13.68
C SER A 94 9.54 0.17 14.88
N GLU A 95 9.64 1.48 15.11
CA GLU A 95 10.32 2.06 16.26
C GLU A 95 9.57 1.75 17.57
N ALA A 96 8.26 1.99 17.61
CA ALA A 96 7.45 1.69 18.79
C ALA A 96 7.45 0.19 19.16
N LEU A 97 7.64 -0.70 18.18
CA LEU A 97 7.75 -2.15 18.42
C LEU A 97 9.09 -2.57 19.04
N GLN A 98 10.16 -1.77 18.91
CA GLN A 98 11.43 -2.06 19.59
C GLN A 98 11.30 -1.89 21.11
N GLU A 99 10.47 -0.95 21.55
CA GLU A 99 10.19 -0.72 22.98
C GLU A 99 9.24 -1.77 23.58
N GLY A 100 8.39 -2.37 22.75
CA GLY A 100 7.58 -3.53 23.09
C GLY A 100 6.17 -3.54 22.48
N LEU A 101 5.49 -4.68 22.63
CA LEU A 101 4.12 -4.89 22.12
C LEU A 101 3.01 -4.36 23.06
N SER A 102 3.40 -3.77 24.19
CA SER A 102 2.49 -3.24 25.20
C SER A 102 2.89 -1.83 25.58
N GLY A 103 2.01 -0.86 25.35
CA GLY A 103 2.28 0.54 25.67
C GLY A 103 1.30 1.49 24.99
N ALA A 104 1.32 2.76 25.41
CA ALA A 104 0.55 3.80 24.76
C ALA A 104 1.14 4.15 23.37
N ASP A 105 2.47 4.13 23.24
CA ASP A 105 3.17 4.53 22.02
C ASP A 105 2.91 3.56 20.86
N VAL A 106 3.04 2.25 21.09
CA VAL A 106 2.71 1.24 20.07
C VAL A 106 1.22 1.29 19.68
N ARG A 107 0.31 1.63 20.62
CA ARG A 107 -1.12 1.83 20.31
C ARG A 107 -1.30 3.03 19.37
N ALA A 108 -0.65 4.15 19.67
CA ALA A 108 -0.67 5.34 18.81
C ALA A 108 -0.07 5.07 17.44
N ALA A 109 1.04 4.35 17.38
CA ALA A 109 1.69 3.96 16.15
C ALA A 109 0.78 3.12 15.25
N VAL A 110 0.13 2.07 15.80
CA VAL A 110 -0.79 1.25 15.00
C VAL A 110 -2.06 2.02 14.62
N ALA A 111 -2.56 2.92 15.47
CA ALA A 111 -3.71 3.76 15.11
C ALA A 111 -3.38 4.72 13.95
N LEU A 112 -2.19 5.33 13.98
CA LEU A 112 -1.70 6.18 12.90
C LEU A 112 -1.54 5.39 11.59
N TYR A 113 -0.92 4.21 11.64
CA TYR A 113 -0.79 3.35 10.46
C TYR A 113 -2.15 2.97 9.89
N ALA A 114 -3.07 2.51 10.75
CA ALA A 114 -4.42 2.14 10.34
C ALA A 114 -5.17 3.30 9.68
N LEU A 115 -5.02 4.52 10.20
CA LEU A 115 -5.62 5.72 9.62
C LEU A 115 -5.08 6.00 8.22
N VAL A 116 -3.75 5.98 8.04
CA VAL A 116 -3.11 6.23 6.74
C VAL A 116 -3.45 5.13 5.74
N ALA A 117 -3.43 3.85 6.15
CA ALA A 117 -3.82 2.72 5.30
C ALA A 117 -5.31 2.74 4.91
N ALA A 118 -6.19 3.14 5.83
CA ALA A 118 -7.61 3.35 5.53
C ALA A 118 -7.83 4.53 4.57
N ALA A 119 -7.06 5.62 4.72
CA ALA A 119 -7.09 6.75 3.78
C ALA A 119 -6.60 6.35 2.39
N MET A 120 -5.54 5.55 2.31
CA MET A 120 -5.08 4.93 1.06
C MET A 120 -6.20 4.09 0.45
N CYS A 121 -6.85 3.20 1.20
CA CYS A 121 -7.92 2.35 0.65
C CYS A 121 -9.14 3.19 0.23
N SER A 122 -9.41 4.29 0.93
CA SER A 122 -10.47 5.24 0.58
C SER A 122 -10.18 5.98 -0.73
N SER A 123 -8.91 6.28 -1.03
CA SER A 123 -8.51 6.88 -2.30
C SER A 123 -8.80 5.95 -3.50
N TRP A 124 -8.57 4.64 -3.32
CA TRP A 124 -8.98 3.62 -4.30
C TRP A 124 -10.49 3.54 -4.45
N LEU A 125 -11.23 3.57 -3.33
CA LEU A 125 -12.70 3.60 -3.36
C LEU A 125 -13.21 4.83 -4.12
N TRP A 126 -12.55 5.98 -3.97
CA TRP A 126 -12.88 7.19 -4.72
C TRP A 126 -12.66 7.01 -6.23
N ILE A 127 -11.52 6.45 -6.66
CA ILE A 127 -11.27 6.12 -8.08
C ILE A 127 -12.41 5.25 -8.63
N TYR A 128 -12.75 4.15 -7.96
CA TYR A 128 -13.80 3.25 -8.45
C TYR A 128 -15.20 3.85 -8.35
N ALA A 129 -15.48 4.71 -7.37
CA ALA A 129 -16.74 5.45 -7.29
C ALA A 129 -16.86 6.48 -8.43
N HIS A 130 -15.75 7.09 -8.85
CA HIS A 130 -15.71 7.97 -10.01
C HIS A 130 -15.96 7.21 -11.31
N LEU A 131 -15.26 6.09 -11.52
CA LEU A 131 -15.44 5.22 -12.70
C LEU A 131 -16.87 4.64 -12.77
N ALA A 132 -17.52 4.37 -11.65
CA ALA A 132 -18.91 3.92 -11.62
C ALA A 132 -19.89 5.00 -12.14
N ARG A 133 -19.57 6.28 -11.94
CA ARG A 133 -20.38 7.41 -12.42
C ARG A 133 -20.05 7.82 -13.86
N HIS A 134 -18.86 7.46 -14.33
CA HIS A 134 -18.34 7.80 -15.65
C HIS A 134 -17.83 6.55 -16.38
N PRO A 135 -18.72 5.61 -16.75
CA PRO A 135 -18.33 4.36 -17.41
C PRO A 135 -17.72 4.59 -18.80
N ASP A 136 -17.98 5.74 -19.41
CA ASP A 136 -17.40 6.18 -20.68
C ASP A 136 -15.86 6.36 -20.63
N LEU A 137 -15.28 6.50 -19.43
CA LEU A 137 -13.84 6.57 -19.22
C LEU A 137 -13.15 5.22 -19.35
N LEU A 138 -13.89 4.11 -19.27
CA LEU A 138 -13.33 2.76 -19.37
C LEU A 138 -13.13 2.33 -20.82
N THR A 139 -12.23 1.37 -21.01
CA THR A 139 -12.08 0.68 -22.31
C THR A 139 -13.25 -0.28 -22.54
N ASP A 140 -13.59 -0.53 -23.80
CA ASP A 140 -14.62 -1.53 -24.17
C ASP A 140 -14.26 -2.97 -23.74
N ARG A 141 -13.01 -3.19 -23.31
CA ARG A 141 -12.50 -4.45 -22.79
C ARG A 141 -12.66 -4.60 -21.27
N ALA A 142 -13.17 -3.58 -20.59
CA ALA A 142 -13.40 -3.66 -19.15
C ALA A 142 -14.52 -4.66 -18.85
N GLU A 143 -14.24 -5.62 -17.96
CA GLU A 143 -15.24 -6.61 -17.56
C GLU A 143 -16.43 -5.94 -16.84
N PRO A 144 -17.68 -6.42 -17.04
CA PRO A 144 -18.89 -5.80 -16.48
C PRO A 144 -18.88 -5.64 -14.95
N HIS A 145 -18.13 -6.47 -14.23
CA HIS A 145 -18.05 -6.45 -12.76
C HIS A 145 -16.77 -5.82 -12.22
N TYR A 146 -15.87 -5.33 -13.08
CA TYR A 146 -14.57 -4.79 -12.71
C TYR A 146 -14.69 -3.67 -11.66
N VAL A 147 -15.53 -2.65 -11.93
CA VAL A 147 -15.69 -1.49 -11.04
C VAL A 147 -16.28 -1.91 -9.69
N ARG A 148 -17.32 -2.74 -9.68
CA ARG A 148 -17.96 -3.23 -8.45
C ARG A 148 -16.98 -4.07 -7.62
N HIS A 149 -16.20 -4.91 -8.28
CA HIS A 149 -15.16 -5.70 -7.61
C HIS A 149 -14.09 -4.80 -6.98
N GLY A 150 -13.66 -3.77 -7.70
CA GLY A 150 -12.77 -2.72 -7.17
C GLY A 150 -13.34 -2.03 -5.94
N GLN A 151 -14.60 -1.57 -6.00
CA GLN A 151 -15.28 -0.94 -4.86
C GLN A 151 -15.36 -1.84 -3.63
N LEU A 152 -15.78 -3.09 -3.82
CA LEU A 152 -15.88 -4.07 -2.72
C LEU A 152 -14.52 -4.34 -2.09
N ARG A 153 -13.48 -4.52 -2.92
CA ARG A 153 -12.10 -4.70 -2.45
C ARG A 153 -11.61 -3.49 -1.66
N SER A 154 -11.81 -2.28 -2.16
CA SER A 154 -11.42 -1.06 -1.46
C SER A 154 -12.19 -0.88 -0.16
N LEU A 155 -13.49 -1.19 -0.14
CA LEU A 155 -14.31 -1.12 1.07
C LEU A 155 -13.85 -2.13 2.12
N THR A 156 -13.53 -3.36 1.73
CA THR A 156 -12.93 -4.35 2.64
C THR A 156 -11.65 -3.82 3.27
N GLY A 157 -10.85 -3.06 2.51
CA GLY A 157 -9.62 -2.44 3.01
C GLY A 157 -9.91 -1.32 4.00
N VAL A 158 -10.81 -0.39 3.66
CA VAL A 158 -11.22 0.71 4.55
C VAL A 158 -11.77 0.16 5.87
N VAL A 159 -12.69 -0.81 5.80
CA VAL A 159 -13.29 -1.42 6.99
C VAL A 159 -12.26 -2.25 7.76
N GLY A 160 -11.43 -3.03 7.06
CA GLY A 160 -10.41 -3.88 7.67
C GLY A 160 -9.36 -3.08 8.43
N TYR A 161 -8.75 -2.07 7.80
CA TYR A 161 -7.80 -1.18 8.47
C TYR A 161 -8.47 -0.32 9.55
N GLY A 162 -9.66 0.21 9.31
CA GLY A 162 -10.39 1.02 10.29
C GLY A 162 -10.74 0.22 11.56
N LEU A 163 -11.38 -0.94 11.41
CA LEU A 163 -11.70 -1.82 12.53
C LEU A 163 -10.44 -2.38 13.19
N GLY A 164 -9.44 -2.79 12.39
CA GLY A 164 -8.16 -3.26 12.89
C GLY A 164 -7.44 -2.22 13.76
N GLY A 165 -7.44 -0.96 13.32
CA GLY A 165 -6.89 0.16 14.09
C GLY A 165 -7.63 0.43 15.39
N VAL A 166 -8.97 0.48 15.35
CA VAL A 166 -9.81 0.68 16.55
C VAL A 166 -9.59 -0.44 17.56
N LEU A 167 -9.61 -1.71 17.12
CA LEU A 167 -9.37 -2.86 17.98
C LEU A 167 -7.91 -2.93 18.45
N GLY A 168 -6.96 -2.54 17.61
CA GLY A 168 -5.54 -2.43 17.97
C GLY A 168 -5.28 -1.43 19.09
N TRP A 169 -5.92 -0.25 18.98
CA TRP A 169 -5.86 0.80 19.99
C TRP A 169 -6.59 0.43 21.29
N ALA A 170 -7.83 -0.07 21.17
CA ALA A 170 -8.71 -0.31 22.30
C ALA A 170 -8.39 -1.61 23.06
N VAL A 171 -8.03 -2.68 22.35
CA VAL A 171 -7.85 -4.02 22.91
C VAL A 171 -6.36 -4.36 22.99
N HIS A 172 -5.69 -4.56 21.85
CA HIS A 172 -4.29 -4.99 21.81
C HIS A 172 -3.63 -4.70 20.45
N PRO A 173 -2.44 -4.06 20.38
CA PRO A 173 -1.78 -3.68 19.13
C PRO A 173 -1.58 -4.82 18.13
N ALA A 174 -1.35 -6.04 18.62
CA ALA A 174 -1.21 -7.24 17.78
C ALA A 174 -2.41 -7.47 16.83
N VAL A 175 -3.62 -7.03 17.19
CA VAL A 175 -4.79 -7.13 16.30
C VAL A 175 -4.58 -6.28 15.04
N ALA A 176 -4.11 -5.04 15.21
CA ALA A 176 -3.81 -4.16 14.09
C ALA A 176 -2.63 -4.68 13.25
N LEU A 177 -1.56 -5.15 13.90
CA LEU A 177 -0.40 -5.72 13.19
C LEU A 177 -0.78 -6.95 12.34
N ALA A 178 -1.65 -7.82 12.87
CA ALA A 178 -2.18 -8.95 12.10
C ALA A 178 -2.93 -8.46 10.85
N VAL A 179 -3.73 -7.39 10.95
CA VAL A 179 -4.39 -6.76 9.80
C VAL A 179 -3.38 -6.18 8.81
N PHE A 180 -2.32 -5.54 9.29
CA PHE A 180 -1.29 -4.90 8.45
C PHE A 180 -0.48 -5.91 7.63
N VAL A 181 -0.37 -7.15 8.09
CA VAL A 181 0.28 -8.23 7.33
C VAL A 181 -0.73 -8.96 6.45
N THR A 182 -1.89 -9.32 6.99
CA THR A 182 -2.85 -10.20 6.29
C THR A 182 -3.55 -9.52 5.13
N LEU A 183 -3.94 -8.24 5.24
CA LEU A 183 -4.64 -7.56 4.16
C LEU A 183 -3.76 -7.33 2.93
N PRO A 184 -2.51 -6.82 3.03
CA PRO A 184 -1.63 -6.71 1.87
C PRO A 184 -1.36 -8.06 1.20
N LEU A 185 -1.17 -9.13 1.99
CA LEU A 185 -1.00 -10.48 1.45
C LEU A 185 -2.26 -10.97 0.72
N PHE A 186 -3.44 -10.76 1.30
CA PHE A 186 -4.71 -11.04 0.64
C PHE A 186 -4.82 -10.29 -0.70
N TYR A 187 -4.50 -8.99 -0.71
CA TYR A 187 -4.53 -8.19 -1.93
C TYR A 187 -3.49 -8.62 -2.96
N PHE A 188 -2.30 -9.06 -2.52
CA PHE A 188 -1.27 -9.62 -3.38
C PHE A 188 -1.75 -10.90 -4.06
N VAL A 189 -2.24 -11.88 -3.30
CA VAL A 189 -2.70 -13.18 -3.83
C VAL A 189 -3.89 -13.02 -4.77
N THR A 190 -4.73 -12.03 -4.51
CA THR A 190 -5.91 -11.72 -5.33
C THR A 190 -5.63 -10.70 -6.44
N SER A 191 -4.41 -10.16 -6.53
CA SER A 191 -4.02 -9.29 -7.64
C SER A 191 -3.88 -10.14 -8.91
N GLU A 192 -4.42 -9.67 -10.02
CA GLU A 192 -4.44 -10.45 -11.27
C GLU A 192 -3.06 -10.50 -11.96
N GLY A 193 -2.02 -9.90 -11.35
CA GLY A 193 -0.75 -9.59 -12.01
C GLY A 193 0.04 -10.81 -12.43
N PHE A 194 -0.25 -11.95 -11.79
CA PHE A 194 0.38 -13.23 -12.08
C PHE A 194 -0.45 -14.15 -12.99
N ARG A 195 -1.69 -13.77 -13.36
CA ARG A 195 -2.64 -14.71 -13.99
C ARG A 195 -2.94 -14.46 -15.48
N GLY A 196 -2.29 -13.50 -16.18
CA GLY A 196 -2.84 -13.09 -17.48
C GLY A 196 -1.99 -12.45 -18.58
N THR A 197 -0.66 -12.52 -18.60
CA THR A 197 0.10 -12.04 -19.77
C THR A 197 1.29 -12.95 -20.13
N PRO A 198 1.22 -13.71 -21.24
CA PRO A 198 2.45 -14.14 -21.89
C PRO A 198 3.15 -12.87 -22.38
N TRP A 199 4.36 -12.62 -21.88
CA TRP A 199 5.25 -11.59 -22.43
C TRP A 199 5.53 -11.95 -23.90
N ARG A 200 4.74 -11.38 -24.84
CA ARG A 200 5.04 -11.44 -26.27
C ARG A 200 5.89 -10.22 -26.60
N GLY A 201 7.20 -10.40 -26.48
CA GLY A 201 8.18 -9.48 -27.05
C GLY A 201 7.87 -9.25 -28.53
N ARG A 202 7.60 -8.00 -28.90
CA ARG A 202 7.55 -7.59 -30.31
C ARG A 202 8.96 -7.28 -30.79
N HIS A 203 9.68 -8.33 -31.19
CA HIS A 203 10.64 -8.24 -32.28
C HIS A 203 9.88 -8.32 -33.60
N ARG A 204 9.73 -7.20 -34.31
CA ARG A 204 9.69 -7.07 -35.80
C ARG A 204 10.04 -5.61 -36.09
N ALA A 205 11.31 -5.33 -36.44
CA ALA A 205 11.79 -5.24 -37.81
C ALA A 205 11.20 -4.01 -38.52
N ALA A 206 11.98 -2.92 -38.54
CA ALA A 206 11.88 -1.88 -39.55
C ALA A 206 13.14 -2.03 -40.41
N GLU A 207 12.97 -2.78 -41.50
CA GLU A 207 13.63 -2.49 -42.77
C GLU A 207 12.93 -1.28 -43.41
#